data_AF-A0A336N2K6-F1
#
_entry.id   AF-A0A336N2K6-F1
#
_cell.length_a   1.000
_cell.length_b   1.000
_cell.length_c   1.000
_cell.angle_alpha   90.00
_cell.angle_beta   90.00
_cell.angle_gamma   90.00
#
_symmetry.space_group_name_H-M   'P 1'
#
loop_
_entity.id
_entity.type
_entity.pdbx_description
1 polymer ?
#
loop_
_entity_poly.entity_id
_entity_poly.type
_entity_poly.pdbx_seq_one_letter_code
_entity_poly.pdbx_strand_id
1 'polypeptide(L)'
;MGELANFGINPQVMKGFDGYQNVLMTGYYSPVIHARRTPQGQYNQPIYALPTQKRFSRAEIYAGALKGKGLELAYSDSMIDNFLLGVQGSGYVDFGEGNLNYFAYAGQNGYKYQSVGRLLVEDGEIPKEKMSIQAIREWVKANPSRAQGLLERNPSYVFFKNDPYGKVKGAAGVPLVPMASVASDRSVIPMGSVLLVEVPQIDNEGNWTKQHQLHLMVALDVGAP
;
A
#
# COMPACT_ATOMS: atom_id res chain seq x y z
N MET A 1 -30.10 -2.65 -16.00
CA MET A 1 -29.75 -1.41 -16.75
C MET A 1 -30.96 -0.58 -17.18
N GLY A 2 -32.15 -1.16 -17.38
CA GLY A 2 -33.33 -0.40 -17.86
C GLY A 2 -33.82 0.71 -16.94
N GLU A 3 -33.66 0.57 -15.61
CA GLU A 3 -34.16 1.58 -14.66
C GLU A 3 -33.24 2.78 -14.47
N LEU A 4 -31.92 2.63 -14.64
CA LEU A 4 -30.95 3.73 -14.47
C LEU A 4 -31.13 4.82 -15.55
N ALA A 5 -31.51 4.41 -16.76
CA ALA A 5 -31.78 5.34 -17.86
C ALA A 5 -32.93 6.30 -17.52
N ASN A 6 -33.90 5.88 -16.70
CA ASN A 6 -35.00 6.73 -16.24
C ASN A 6 -34.52 7.91 -15.36
N PHE A 7 -33.32 7.80 -14.80
CA PHE A 7 -32.67 8.84 -14.00
C PHE A 7 -31.59 9.59 -14.79
N GLY A 8 -31.50 9.38 -16.12
CA GLY A 8 -30.47 9.99 -16.97
C GLY A 8 -29.06 9.41 -16.78
N ILE A 9 -28.94 8.25 -16.13
CA ILE A 9 -27.66 7.60 -15.86
C ILE A 9 -27.37 6.60 -17.00
N ASN A 10 -26.31 6.88 -17.77
CA ASN A 10 -25.87 6.07 -18.90
C ASN A 10 -24.52 5.40 -18.58
N PRO A 11 -24.51 4.16 -18.06
CA PRO A 11 -23.28 3.48 -17.67
C PRO A 11 -22.41 3.16 -18.90
N GLN A 12 -21.11 3.40 -18.79
CA GLN A 12 -20.11 2.95 -19.74
C GLN A 12 -19.42 1.70 -19.17
N VAL A 13 -19.55 0.57 -19.86
CA VAL A 13 -18.99 -0.70 -19.38
C VAL A 13 -17.52 -0.81 -19.78
N MET A 14 -16.66 -1.05 -18.79
CA MET A 14 -15.24 -1.26 -19.04
C MET A 14 -14.98 -2.62 -19.69
N LYS A 15 -14.13 -2.64 -20.72
CA LYS A 15 -13.84 -3.86 -21.50
C LYS A 15 -12.98 -4.89 -20.74
N GLY A 16 -12.26 -4.48 -19.70
CA GLY A 16 -11.24 -5.33 -19.06
C GLY A 16 -10.01 -5.56 -19.96
N PHE A 17 -8.92 -6.04 -19.38
CA PHE A 17 -7.68 -6.29 -20.14
C PHE A 17 -7.78 -7.50 -21.08
N ASP A 18 -8.62 -8.47 -20.73
CA ASP A 18 -8.86 -9.68 -21.51
C ASP A 18 -9.95 -9.52 -22.59
N GLY A 19 -10.64 -8.37 -22.59
CA GLY A 19 -11.72 -8.08 -23.52
C GLY A 19 -13.09 -8.64 -23.11
N TYR A 20 -13.18 -9.36 -21.99
CA TYR A 20 -14.38 -10.02 -21.48
C TYR A 20 -15.01 -9.30 -20.28
N GLN A 21 -14.69 -8.01 -20.11
CA GLN A 21 -15.16 -7.15 -19.02
C GLN A 21 -14.58 -7.52 -17.64
N ASN A 22 -13.52 -8.34 -17.61
CA ASN A 22 -12.80 -8.63 -16.38
C ASN A 22 -11.77 -7.51 -16.11
N VAL A 23 -12.14 -6.59 -15.22
CA VAL A 23 -11.24 -5.54 -14.75
C VAL A 23 -10.39 -6.12 -13.61
N LEU A 24 -9.06 -6.03 -13.73
CA LEU A 24 -8.16 -6.44 -12.66
C LEU A 24 -8.39 -5.53 -11.44
N MET A 25 -8.74 -6.14 -10.32
CA MET A 25 -8.94 -5.44 -9.05
C MET A 25 -7.89 -5.91 -8.04
N THR A 26 -7.28 -4.95 -7.36
CA THR A 26 -6.39 -5.21 -6.23
C THR A 26 -6.86 -4.40 -5.03
N GLY A 27 -6.90 -5.02 -3.85
CA GLY A 27 -7.22 -4.32 -2.60
C GLY A 27 -5.97 -3.73 -1.96
N TYR A 28 -6.12 -2.54 -1.36
CA TYR A 28 -5.16 -1.99 -0.41
C TYR A 28 -5.89 -1.68 0.90
N TYR A 29 -5.19 -1.79 2.03
CA TYR A 29 -5.73 -1.49 3.35
C TYR A 29 -4.75 -0.62 4.11
N SER A 30 -5.21 0.08 5.14
CA SER A 30 -4.32 0.81 6.04
C SER A 30 -3.81 -0.14 7.13
N PRO A 31 -2.56 -0.61 7.08
CA PRO A 31 -2.02 -1.49 8.12
C PRO A 31 -1.93 -0.74 9.45
N VAL A 32 -2.04 -1.47 10.56
CA VAL A 32 -1.68 -0.97 11.89
C VAL A 32 -0.29 -1.50 12.21
N ILE A 33 0.65 -0.60 12.49
CA ILE A 33 2.03 -0.93 12.85
C ILE A 33 2.25 -0.57 14.30
N HIS A 34 2.77 -1.52 15.08
CA HIS A 34 3.19 -1.25 16.44
C HIS A 34 4.57 -0.58 16.42
N ALA A 35 4.69 0.55 17.11
CA ALA A 35 5.93 1.32 17.12
C ALA A 35 6.15 2.06 18.44
N ARG A 36 7.32 2.69 18.58
CA ARG A 36 7.68 3.56 19.71
C ARG A 36 8.26 4.87 19.19
N ARG A 37 8.15 5.93 20.00
CA ARG A 37 8.69 7.27 19.65
C ARG A 37 10.21 7.31 19.72
N THR A 38 10.79 6.49 20.58
CA THR A 38 12.24 6.32 20.75
C THR A 38 12.61 4.86 20.52
N PRO A 39 13.82 4.56 20.03
CA PRO A 39 14.22 3.19 19.79
C PRO A 39 14.35 2.44 21.13
N GLN A 40 13.71 1.27 21.24
CA GLN A 40 13.75 0.45 22.46
C GLN A 40 13.49 -1.05 22.19
N GLY A 41 14.37 -1.92 22.67
CA GLY A 41 14.23 -3.37 22.49
C GLY A 41 14.10 -3.76 21.01
N GLN A 42 13.02 -4.47 20.66
CA GLN A 42 12.70 -4.84 19.27
C GLN A 42 12.31 -3.65 18.39
N TYR A 43 11.84 -2.54 18.97
CA TYR A 43 11.42 -1.34 18.25
C TYR A 43 12.63 -0.52 17.82
N ASN A 44 13.30 -0.95 16.75
CA ASN A 44 14.54 -0.38 16.24
C ASN A 44 14.52 -0.09 14.73
N GLN A 45 13.38 -0.30 14.06
CA GLN A 45 13.22 -0.09 12.62
C GLN A 45 12.57 1.28 12.35
N PRO A 46 13.33 2.30 11.93
CA PRO A 46 12.82 3.65 11.79
C PRO A 46 11.83 3.79 10.62
N ILE A 47 10.81 4.62 10.82
CA ILE A 47 9.90 5.15 9.80
C ILE A 47 10.23 6.63 9.64
N TYR A 48 10.57 7.07 8.42
CA TYR A 48 11.14 8.40 8.19
C TYR A 48 10.14 9.42 7.63
N ALA A 49 10.29 10.66 8.07
CA ALA A 49 9.79 11.87 7.43
C ALA A 49 10.54 12.16 6.12
N LEU A 50 9.94 12.96 5.24
CA LEU A 50 10.59 13.34 3.98
C LEU A 50 11.82 14.24 4.23
N PRO A 51 13.04 13.82 3.87
CA PRO A 51 14.23 14.68 3.97
C PRO A 51 14.26 15.74 2.87
N THR A 52 14.99 16.83 3.11
CA THR A 52 15.35 17.81 2.07
C THR A 52 16.16 17.17 0.94
N GLN A 53 17.17 16.36 1.28
CA GLN A 53 17.93 15.54 0.34
C GLN A 53 17.40 14.10 0.35
N LYS A 54 16.60 13.76 -0.65
CA LYS A 54 15.85 12.49 -0.68
C LYS A 54 16.46 11.37 -1.50
N ARG A 55 17.50 11.65 -2.30
CA ARG A 55 18.07 10.67 -3.25
C ARG A 55 19.07 9.73 -2.58
N PHE A 56 18.56 8.91 -1.65
CA PHE A 56 19.24 7.75 -1.07
C PHE A 56 18.44 6.50 -1.43
N SER A 57 19.10 5.48 -1.93
CA SER A 57 18.52 4.15 -2.11
C SER A 57 18.11 3.54 -0.78
N ARG A 58 17.22 2.56 -0.80
CA ARG A 58 16.83 1.83 0.40
C ARG A 58 18.03 1.24 1.15
N ALA A 59 19.00 0.66 0.44
CA ALA A 59 20.20 0.09 1.04
C ALA A 59 21.01 1.16 1.79
N GLU A 60 21.18 2.36 1.21
CA GLU A 60 21.83 3.48 1.89
C GLU A 60 21.04 3.96 3.11
N ILE A 61 19.71 3.98 3.04
CA ILE A 61 18.84 4.34 4.17
C ILE A 61 18.98 3.32 5.30
N TYR A 62 18.95 2.01 5.00
CA TYR A 62 19.17 0.95 5.97
C TYR A 62 20.58 0.97 6.56
N ALA A 63 21.59 1.36 5.76
CA ALA A 63 22.95 1.61 6.23
C ALA A 63 23.11 2.90 7.08
N GLY A 64 22.04 3.68 7.26
CA GLY A 64 22.01 4.81 8.17
C GLY A 64 22.20 6.19 7.52
N ALA A 65 22.00 6.34 6.21
CA ALA A 65 22.13 7.63 5.52
C ALA A 65 21.23 8.77 6.09
N LEU A 66 20.19 8.42 6.84
CA LEU A 66 19.28 9.36 7.49
C LEU A 66 19.43 9.41 9.02
N LYS A 67 20.28 8.56 9.61
CA LYS A 67 20.43 8.46 11.07
C LYS A 67 20.91 9.78 11.67
N GLY A 68 20.25 10.23 12.73
CA GLY A 68 20.64 11.42 13.47
C GLY A 68 20.29 12.74 12.77
N LYS A 69 19.51 12.69 11.68
CA LYS A 69 18.98 13.90 11.01
C LYS A 69 17.68 14.41 11.63
N GLY A 70 17.15 13.75 12.67
CA GLY A 70 15.89 14.11 13.32
C GLY A 70 14.67 13.87 12.42
N LEU A 71 14.75 12.84 11.58
CA LEU A 71 13.71 12.50 10.59
C LEU A 71 12.88 11.29 11.00
N GLU A 72 13.27 10.60 12.06
CA GLU A 72 12.59 9.43 12.59
C GLU A 72 11.24 9.83 13.20
N LEU A 73 10.14 9.40 12.57
CA LEU A 73 8.77 9.61 13.07
C LEU A 73 8.37 8.57 14.11
N ALA A 74 8.88 7.35 13.96
CA ALA A 74 8.60 6.20 14.81
C ALA A 74 9.66 5.12 14.61
N TYR A 75 9.73 4.17 15.54
CA TYR A 75 10.54 2.96 15.46
C TYR A 75 9.61 1.75 15.60
N SER A 76 9.38 1.01 14.52
CA SER A 76 8.64 -0.25 14.55
C SER A 76 9.57 -1.41 14.90
N ASP A 77 8.99 -2.59 15.08
CA ASP A 77 9.71 -3.83 15.34
C ASP A 77 9.93 -4.70 14.10
N SER A 78 9.55 -4.21 12.91
CA SER A 78 9.47 -5.02 11.71
C SER A 78 9.82 -4.23 10.44
N MET A 79 10.94 -4.59 9.82
CA MET A 79 11.36 -4.01 8.54
C MET A 79 10.39 -4.33 7.40
N ILE A 80 9.75 -5.51 7.45
CA ILE A 80 8.79 -5.93 6.44
C ILE A 80 7.47 -5.15 6.58
N ASP A 81 7.03 -4.85 7.80
CA ASP A 81 5.86 -3.99 8.00
C ASP A 81 6.13 -2.56 7.55
N ASN A 82 7.32 -2.01 7.82
CA ASN A 82 7.71 -0.70 7.29
C ASN A 82 7.77 -0.70 5.75
N PHE A 83 8.27 -1.78 5.15
CA PHE A 83 8.26 -1.92 3.70
C PHE A 83 6.85 -1.95 3.13
N LEU A 84 5.98 -2.78 3.71
CA LEU A 84 4.59 -2.93 3.28
C LEU A 84 3.80 -1.63 3.49
N LEU A 85 4.08 -0.86 4.54
CA LEU A 85 3.55 0.50 4.70
C LEU A 85 3.88 1.38 3.50
N GLY A 86 5.12 1.31 3.02
CA GLY A 86 5.55 2.02 1.81
C GLY A 86 4.80 1.56 0.57
N VAL A 87 4.54 0.25 0.43
CA VAL A 87 3.75 -0.31 -0.68
C VAL A 87 2.30 0.16 -0.62
N GLN A 88 1.69 0.22 0.58
CA GLN A 88 0.32 0.71 0.77
C GLN A 88 0.22 2.25 0.69
N GLY A 89 1.35 2.96 0.85
CA GLY A 89 1.43 4.43 0.79
C GLY A 89 0.98 5.15 2.07
N SER A 90 0.20 4.51 2.94
CA SER A 90 -0.20 5.06 4.23
C SER A 90 -0.64 3.97 5.21
N GLY A 91 -0.79 4.31 6.49
CA GLY A 91 -1.24 3.38 7.51
C GLY A 91 -1.33 4.01 8.89
N TYR A 92 -1.78 3.23 9.87
CA TYR A 92 -1.85 3.64 11.26
C TYR A 92 -0.63 3.14 12.03
N VAL A 93 -0.18 3.95 12.97
CA VAL A 93 0.89 3.63 13.92
C VAL A 93 0.30 3.64 15.32
N ASP A 94 0.41 2.50 15.99
CA ASP A 94 0.05 2.33 17.39
C ASP A 94 1.30 2.45 18.26
N PHE A 95 1.37 3.52 19.05
CA PHE A 95 2.46 3.74 20.02
C PHE A 95 2.25 3.00 21.35
N GLY A 96 1.10 2.34 21.55
CA GLY A 96 0.70 1.74 22.83
C GLY A 96 0.11 2.74 23.82
N GLU A 97 -0.25 3.94 23.34
CA GLU A 97 -0.78 5.06 24.15
C GLU A 97 -2.32 5.13 24.11
N GLY A 98 -3.00 4.14 23.51
CA GLY A 98 -4.46 4.07 23.39
C GLY A 98 -5.05 4.85 22.20
N ASN A 99 -4.23 5.58 21.43
CA ASN A 99 -4.63 6.30 20.22
C ASN A 99 -3.80 5.88 19.00
N LEU A 100 -4.47 5.67 17.86
CA LEU A 100 -3.80 5.39 16.58
C LEU A 100 -3.39 6.71 15.91
N ASN A 101 -2.14 6.75 15.44
CA ASN A 101 -1.59 7.89 14.70
C ASN A 101 -1.57 7.56 13.22
N TYR A 102 -2.18 8.39 12.38
CA TYR A 102 -2.23 8.13 10.95
C TYR A 102 -0.99 8.70 10.25
N PHE A 103 -0.27 7.84 9.53
CA PHE A 103 0.90 8.20 8.74
C PHE A 103 0.50 8.22 7.26
N ALA A 104 0.48 9.42 6.70
CA ALA A 104 0.15 9.66 5.30
C ALA A 104 1.43 9.73 4.44
N TYR A 105 1.30 9.44 3.15
CA TYR A 105 2.37 9.62 2.17
C TYR A 105 2.88 11.08 2.18
N ALA A 106 4.21 11.25 2.23
CA ALA A 106 4.86 12.55 2.11
C ALA A 106 5.75 12.66 0.87
N GLY A 107 6.27 11.54 0.35
CA GLY A 107 7.10 11.53 -0.85
C GLY A 107 7.87 10.23 -1.04
N GLN A 108 8.67 10.16 -2.11
CA GLN A 108 9.58 9.05 -2.39
C GLN A 108 11.00 9.52 -2.74
N ASN A 109 11.97 8.63 -2.60
CA ASN A 109 13.40 8.88 -2.83
C ASN A 109 13.82 9.04 -4.30
N GLY A 110 12.91 8.81 -5.25
CA GLY A 110 13.14 9.01 -6.70
C GLY A 110 13.75 7.81 -7.43
N TYR A 111 13.91 6.66 -6.78
CA TYR A 111 14.26 5.41 -7.44
C TYR A 111 13.01 4.65 -7.88
N LYS A 112 13.10 3.93 -9.00
CA LYS A 112 12.01 3.07 -9.48
C LYS A 112 11.77 1.93 -8.51
N TYR A 113 10.50 1.63 -8.27
CA TYR A 113 10.09 0.49 -7.46
C TYR A 113 10.42 -0.83 -8.16
N GLN A 114 11.01 -1.77 -7.41
CA GLN A 114 11.18 -3.16 -7.82
C GLN A 114 10.28 -4.06 -6.96
N SER A 115 9.49 -4.92 -7.60
CA SER A 115 8.56 -5.82 -6.90
C SER A 115 9.30 -6.93 -6.17
N VAL A 116 9.27 -6.92 -4.83
CA VAL A 116 9.85 -7.98 -3.98
C VAL A 116 9.16 -9.33 -4.22
N GLY A 117 7.85 -9.34 -4.44
CA GLY A 117 7.13 -10.55 -4.80
C GLY A 117 7.64 -11.15 -6.11
N ARG A 118 7.85 -10.32 -7.15
CA ARG A 118 8.44 -10.78 -8.42
C ARG A 118 9.85 -11.34 -8.23
N LEU A 119 10.69 -10.69 -7.44
CA LEU A 119 12.05 -11.16 -7.15
C LEU A 119 12.03 -12.53 -6.46
N LEU A 120 11.11 -12.76 -5.53
CA LEU A 120 10.93 -14.08 -4.89
C LEU A 120 10.48 -15.17 -5.86
N VAL A 121 9.64 -14.83 -6.85
CA VAL A 121 9.29 -15.77 -7.94
C VAL A 121 10.51 -16.07 -8.81
N GLU A 122 11.24 -15.04 -9.22
CA GLU A 122 12.42 -15.16 -10.09
C GLU A 122 13.55 -15.96 -9.43
N ASP A 123 13.71 -15.83 -8.12
CA ASP A 123 14.67 -16.60 -7.33
C ASP A 123 14.18 -18.05 -7.05
N GLY A 124 12.95 -18.39 -7.42
CA GLY A 124 12.36 -19.72 -7.18
C GLY A 124 11.91 -19.99 -5.74
N GLU A 125 11.84 -18.94 -4.91
CA GLU A 125 11.52 -19.04 -3.48
C GLU A 125 10.02 -19.24 -3.22
N ILE A 126 9.17 -18.59 -4.03
CA ILE A 126 7.71 -18.68 -3.91
C ILE A 126 7.11 -18.81 -5.32
N PRO A 127 6.29 -19.85 -5.59
CA PRO A 127 5.56 -19.96 -6.86
C PRO A 127 4.66 -18.75 -7.11
N LYS A 128 4.55 -18.32 -8.36
CA LYS A 128 3.77 -17.13 -8.76
C LYS A 128 2.31 -17.21 -8.29
N GLU A 129 1.74 -18.41 -8.35
CA GLU A 129 0.34 -18.70 -8.01
C GLU A 129 0.07 -18.59 -6.51
N LYS A 130 1.12 -18.70 -5.68
CA LYS A 130 1.04 -18.58 -4.22
C LYS A 130 1.49 -17.21 -3.72
N MET A 131 1.81 -16.27 -4.62
CA MET A 131 2.36 -14.99 -4.25
C MET A 131 1.30 -14.10 -3.58
N SER A 132 1.56 -13.69 -2.34
CA SER A 132 0.71 -12.78 -1.57
C SER A 132 1.54 -12.00 -0.55
N ILE A 133 0.98 -10.94 0.04
CA ILE A 133 1.62 -10.21 1.15
C ILE A 133 1.92 -11.16 2.31
N GLN A 134 1.01 -12.09 2.60
CA GLN A 134 1.17 -13.07 3.66
C GLN A 134 2.32 -14.04 3.36
N ALA A 135 2.42 -14.53 2.13
CA ALA A 135 3.53 -15.39 1.70
C ALA A 135 4.89 -14.67 1.82
N ILE A 136 4.95 -13.37 1.49
CA ILE A 136 6.16 -12.56 1.66
C ILE A 136 6.51 -12.42 3.15
N ARG A 137 5.53 -12.15 4.02
CA ARG A 137 5.74 -12.07 5.48
C ARG A 137 6.28 -13.39 6.04
N GLU A 138 5.68 -14.50 5.64
CA GLU A 138 6.10 -15.85 6.06
C GLU A 138 7.52 -16.17 5.58
N TRP A 139 7.85 -15.83 4.34
CA TRP A 139 9.19 -16.01 3.81
C TRP A 139 10.23 -15.18 4.59
N VAL A 140 9.94 -13.91 4.89
CA VAL A 140 10.83 -13.04 5.69
C VAL A 140 11.01 -13.60 7.09
N LYS A 141 9.94 -14.07 7.73
CA LYS A 141 9.97 -14.69 9.06
C LYS A 141 10.81 -15.97 9.06
N ALA A 142 10.74 -16.77 8.00
CA ALA A 142 11.53 -18.00 7.84
C ALA A 142 13.00 -17.71 7.46
N ASN A 143 13.30 -16.55 6.86
CA ASN A 143 14.62 -16.21 6.33
C ASN A 143 15.16 -14.86 6.88
N PRO A 144 15.29 -14.68 8.21
CA PRO A 144 15.61 -13.38 8.80
C PRO A 144 16.97 -12.81 8.34
N SER A 145 17.96 -13.67 8.07
CA SER A 145 19.29 -13.26 7.59
C SER A 145 19.29 -12.76 6.13
N ARG A 146 18.29 -13.16 5.33
CA ARG A 146 18.17 -12.80 3.90
C ARG A 146 17.16 -11.68 3.66
N ALA A 147 16.31 -11.38 4.66
CA ALA A 147 15.23 -10.41 4.55
C ALA A 147 15.72 -9.02 4.13
N GLN A 148 16.75 -8.49 4.79
CA GLN A 148 17.28 -7.18 4.46
C GLN A 148 17.79 -7.11 3.01
N GLY A 149 18.62 -8.07 2.59
CA GLY A 149 19.15 -8.12 1.23
C GLY A 149 18.06 -8.25 0.15
N LEU A 150 16.99 -8.99 0.43
CA LEU A 150 15.81 -9.05 -0.45
C LEU A 150 15.14 -7.68 -0.58
N LEU A 151 14.89 -7.00 0.54
CA LEU A 151 14.20 -5.70 0.55
C LEU A 151 15.05 -4.62 -0.13
N GLU A 152 16.38 -4.67 0.02
CA GLU A 152 17.34 -3.73 -0.59
C GLU A 152 17.41 -3.81 -2.12
N ARG A 153 17.04 -4.96 -2.73
CA ARG A 153 16.88 -5.08 -4.20
C ARG A 153 15.79 -4.16 -4.74
N ASN A 154 14.91 -3.64 -3.89
CA ASN A 154 14.04 -2.52 -4.22
C ASN A 154 14.67 -1.20 -3.74
N PRO A 155 15.29 -0.41 -4.64
CA PRO A 155 15.94 0.83 -4.25
C PRO A 155 14.95 1.92 -3.86
N SER A 156 13.66 1.80 -4.21
CA SER A 156 12.62 2.79 -3.87
C SER A 156 12.34 2.82 -2.36
N TYR A 157 12.09 4.01 -1.83
CA TYR A 157 11.76 4.23 -0.42
C TYR A 157 10.70 5.33 -0.31
N VAL A 158 9.68 5.08 0.52
CA VAL A 158 8.55 5.99 0.78
C VAL A 158 8.74 6.67 2.13
N PHE A 159 8.49 7.98 2.15
CA PHE A 159 8.54 8.83 3.33
C PHE A 159 7.13 9.24 3.74
N PHE A 160 6.95 9.47 5.04
CA PHE A 160 5.63 9.73 5.63
C PHE A 160 5.56 11.07 6.35
N LYS A 161 4.36 11.44 6.76
CA LYS A 161 4.09 12.52 7.71
C LYS A 161 2.98 12.08 8.65
N ASN A 162 3.03 12.54 9.89
CA ASN A 162 1.89 12.40 10.80
C ASN A 162 0.76 13.31 10.31
N ASP A 163 -0.43 12.75 10.09
CA ASP A 163 -1.64 13.49 9.80
C ASP A 163 -2.62 13.32 10.98
N PRO A 164 -2.66 14.29 11.91
CA PRO A 164 -3.42 14.17 13.16
C PRO A 164 -4.94 14.14 12.94
N TYR A 165 -5.41 14.49 11.74
CA TYR A 165 -6.83 14.46 11.41
C TYR A 165 -7.31 13.08 10.97
N GLY A 166 -6.40 12.11 10.78
CA GLY A 166 -6.71 10.68 10.68
C GLY A 166 -7.55 10.26 9.48
N LYS A 167 -7.88 11.17 8.56
CA LYS A 167 -8.64 10.83 7.37
C LYS A 167 -7.66 10.37 6.30
N VAL A 168 -7.68 9.08 5.97
CA VAL A 168 -6.96 8.53 4.82
C VAL A 168 -7.37 9.36 3.61
N LYS A 169 -6.48 10.18 3.05
CA LYS A 169 -6.78 11.01 1.89
C LYS A 169 -6.12 10.40 0.68
N GLY A 170 -6.90 10.15 -0.37
CA GLY A 170 -6.34 9.79 -1.66
C GLY A 170 -5.63 10.99 -2.30
N ALA A 171 -4.98 10.78 -3.43
CA ALA A 171 -4.32 11.83 -4.20
C ALA A 171 -5.24 12.98 -4.66
N ALA A 172 -6.57 12.82 -4.54
CA ALA A 172 -7.54 13.90 -4.74
C ALA A 172 -7.71 14.82 -3.50
N GLY A 173 -7.06 14.54 -2.37
CA GLY A 173 -7.19 15.29 -1.12
C GLY A 173 -8.48 15.02 -0.35
N VAL A 174 -9.31 14.08 -0.83
CA VAL A 174 -10.60 13.70 -0.24
C VAL A 174 -10.42 12.47 0.66
N PRO A 175 -11.06 12.42 1.85
CA PRO A 175 -11.12 11.23 2.68
C PRO A 175 -11.65 10.00 1.92
N LEU A 176 -10.90 8.91 1.95
CA LEU A 176 -11.27 7.63 1.38
C LEU A 176 -12.23 6.90 2.32
N VAL A 177 -13.32 6.41 1.76
CA VAL A 177 -14.32 5.62 2.46
C VAL A 177 -14.11 4.15 2.09
N PRO A 178 -13.95 3.24 3.07
CA PRO A 178 -13.80 1.82 2.80
C PRO A 178 -14.89 1.30 1.86
N MET A 179 -14.50 0.54 0.85
CA MET A 179 -15.42 -0.04 -0.17
C MET A 179 -16.23 0.97 -0.99
N ALA A 180 -15.95 2.27 -0.88
CA ALA A 180 -16.59 3.32 -1.66
C ALA A 180 -15.55 4.25 -2.35
N SER A 181 -14.27 3.89 -2.31
CA SER A 181 -13.18 4.65 -2.92
C SER A 181 -12.18 3.73 -3.60
N VAL A 182 -11.69 4.11 -4.77
CA VAL A 182 -10.70 3.33 -5.53
C VAL A 182 -9.50 4.17 -5.97
N ALA A 183 -8.36 3.48 -6.10
CA ALA A 183 -7.22 3.97 -6.84
C ALA A 183 -7.36 3.61 -8.33
N SER A 184 -7.01 4.53 -9.24
CA SER A 184 -7.14 4.29 -10.68
C SER A 184 -6.06 5.00 -11.51
N ASP A 185 -5.87 4.55 -12.75
CA ASP A 185 -5.08 5.28 -13.75
C ASP A 185 -5.90 6.46 -14.29
N ARG A 186 -5.42 7.68 -14.02
CA ARG A 186 -6.08 8.94 -14.41
C ARG A 186 -6.24 9.11 -15.92
N SER A 187 -5.43 8.44 -16.73
CA SER A 187 -5.53 8.48 -18.18
C SER A 187 -6.74 7.70 -18.71
N VAL A 188 -7.26 6.75 -17.92
CA VAL A 188 -8.39 5.90 -18.27
C VAL A 188 -9.63 6.25 -17.45
N ILE A 189 -9.48 6.38 -16.13
CA ILE A 189 -10.56 6.74 -15.19
C ILE A 189 -10.16 8.04 -14.49
N PRO A 190 -10.74 9.19 -14.88
CA PRO A 190 -10.47 10.46 -14.23
C PRO A 190 -10.85 10.46 -12.75
N MET A 191 -10.15 11.26 -11.93
CA MET A 191 -10.52 11.49 -10.52
C MET A 191 -11.95 12.03 -10.41
N GLY A 192 -12.70 11.57 -9.42
CA GLY A 192 -14.11 11.90 -9.20
C GLY A 192 -15.11 11.05 -9.99
N SER A 193 -14.63 10.14 -10.86
CA SER A 193 -15.53 9.24 -11.60
C SER A 193 -16.30 8.34 -10.65
N VAL A 194 -17.61 8.19 -10.90
CA VAL A 194 -18.48 7.28 -10.16
C VAL A 194 -18.47 5.92 -10.87
N LEU A 195 -18.18 4.87 -10.11
CA LEU A 195 -18.00 3.51 -10.59
C LEU A 195 -19.01 2.60 -9.91
N LEU A 196 -19.71 1.80 -10.70
CA LEU A 196 -20.49 0.68 -10.21
C LEU A 196 -19.66 -0.59 -10.45
N VAL A 197 -19.27 -1.27 -9.38
CA VAL A 197 -18.21 -2.29 -9.41
C VAL A 197 -18.73 -3.58 -8.78
N GLU A 198 -18.68 -4.69 -9.52
CA GLU A 198 -18.86 -6.03 -8.95
C GLU A 198 -17.54 -6.53 -8.36
N VAL A 199 -17.44 -6.52 -7.04
CA VAL A 199 -16.22 -6.90 -6.32
C VAL A 199 -16.27 -8.39 -5.98
N PRO A 200 -15.29 -9.20 -6.42
CA PRO A 200 -15.21 -10.60 -6.01
C PRO A 200 -14.98 -10.69 -4.50
N GLN A 201 -15.73 -11.55 -3.84
CA GLN A 201 -15.59 -11.81 -2.41
C GLN A 201 -14.49 -12.83 -2.17
N ILE A 202 -13.61 -12.55 -1.20
CA ILE A 202 -12.53 -13.44 -0.79
C ILE A 202 -12.73 -13.87 0.67
N ASP A 203 -12.31 -15.09 1.01
CA ASP A 203 -12.28 -15.57 2.40
C ASP A 203 -11.06 -15.04 3.17
N ASN A 204 -10.96 -15.42 4.45
CA ASN A 204 -9.84 -15.01 5.32
C ASN A 204 -8.48 -15.57 4.88
N GLU A 205 -8.47 -16.55 3.97
CA GLU A 205 -7.27 -17.18 3.41
C GLU A 205 -6.90 -16.56 2.05
N GLY A 206 -7.70 -15.61 1.55
CA GLY A 206 -7.51 -14.94 0.28
C GLY A 206 -8.04 -15.72 -0.94
N ASN A 207 -8.81 -16.79 -0.72
CA ASN A 207 -9.42 -17.54 -1.81
C ASN A 207 -10.73 -16.89 -2.25
N TRP A 208 -10.99 -16.88 -3.55
CA TRP A 208 -12.25 -16.41 -4.11
C TRP A 208 -13.42 -17.31 -3.70
N THR A 209 -14.46 -16.73 -3.12
CA THR A 209 -15.64 -17.46 -2.60
C THR A 209 -16.69 -17.77 -3.67
N LYS A 210 -16.41 -17.44 -4.95
CA LYS A 210 -17.34 -17.49 -6.09
C LYS A 210 -18.52 -16.52 -6.00
N GLN A 211 -18.50 -15.62 -5.02
CA GLN A 211 -19.50 -14.57 -4.86
C GLN A 211 -18.96 -13.22 -5.33
N HIS A 212 -19.86 -12.36 -5.76
CA HIS A 212 -19.58 -10.95 -6.04
C HIS A 212 -20.52 -10.09 -5.21
N GLN A 213 -20.06 -8.89 -4.87
CA GLN A 213 -20.88 -7.87 -4.24
C GLN A 213 -20.81 -6.61 -5.08
N LEU A 214 -21.96 -6.01 -5.36
CA LEU A 214 -22.06 -4.76 -6.11
C LEU A 214 -21.80 -3.57 -5.18
N HIS A 215 -20.86 -2.71 -5.55
CA HIS A 215 -20.47 -1.52 -4.81
C HIS A 215 -20.54 -0.27 -5.68
N LEU A 216 -20.93 0.86 -5.08
CA LEU A 216 -20.81 2.18 -5.68
C LEU A 216 -19.55 2.85 -5.11
N MET A 217 -18.61 3.18 -5.98
CA MET A 217 -17.30 3.71 -5.59
C MET A 217 -16.95 4.99 -6.35
N VAL A 218 -16.01 5.77 -5.82
CA VAL A 218 -15.48 6.97 -6.48
C VAL A 218 -13.97 6.85 -6.68
N ALA A 219 -13.48 7.19 -7.87
CA ALA A 219 -12.05 7.28 -8.15
C ALA A 219 -11.43 8.47 -7.41
N LEU A 220 -10.78 8.23 -6.28
CA LEU A 220 -10.25 9.30 -5.39
C LEU A 220 -8.74 9.21 -5.17
N ASP A 221 -8.10 8.15 -5.66
CA ASP A 221 -6.67 7.94 -5.49
C ASP A 221 -5.99 7.45 -6.78
N VAL A 222 -4.66 7.52 -6.82
CA VAL A 222 -3.83 7.03 -7.94
C VAL A 222 -3.13 5.75 -7.57
N GLY A 223 -3.20 4.76 -8.45
CA GLY A 223 -2.27 3.64 -8.45
C GLY A 223 -0.97 4.07 -9.13
N ALA A 224 0.17 3.52 -8.70
CA ALA A 224 1.37 3.60 -9.52
C ALA A 224 1.11 2.92 -10.88
N PRO A 225 1.58 3.49 -12.00
CA PRO A 225 1.48 2.86 -13.32
C PRO A 225 2.24 1.54 -13.40
#